data_AF-A0A9P0GKI5-F1
#
_entry.id   AF-A0A9P0GKI5-F1
#
_cell.length_a   1.000
_cell.length_b   1.000
_cell.length_c   1.000
_cell.angle_alpha   90.00
_cell.angle_beta   90.00
_cell.angle_gamma   90.00
#
_symmetry.space_group_name_H-M   'P 1'
#
loop_
_entity.id
_entity.type
_entity.pdbx_description
1 polymer ?
#
loop_
_entity_poly.entity_id
_entity_poly.type
_entity_poly.pdbx_seq_one_letter_code
_entity_poly.pdbx_strand_id
1 'polypeptide(L)'
;MGIYAAVAVPVQDSGNIDLFVAFFFEAYYLLPYNETSFEFPPSVDRSFGRRSIYESIQAKLESRGYPGKNCVLKAICEAASYTTLHANGIVGDLMHLLFTPSASEERNDSYFFEYREAEVTGWEQQNCEKYNDCQLNLFDFSNFIK
;
A
#
# COMPACT_ATOMS: atom_id res chain seq x y z
N MET A 1 9.23 19.19 9.81
CA MET A 1 8.36 19.48 8.64
C MET A 1 7.60 18.21 8.32
N GLY A 2 6.31 18.29 7.97
CA GLY A 2 5.49 17.11 7.64
C GLY A 2 5.11 17.08 6.17
N ILE A 3 4.82 15.87 5.65
CA ILE A 3 4.14 15.70 4.36
C ILE A 3 2.65 15.73 4.67
N TYR A 4 1.92 16.53 3.90
CA TYR A 4 0.47 16.52 3.87
C TYR A 4 0.00 16.08 2.49
N ALA A 5 -0.80 15.02 2.44
CA ALA A 5 -1.41 14.54 1.21
C ALA A 5 -2.92 14.47 1.38
N ALA A 6 -3.65 14.88 0.34
CA ALA A 6 -5.11 14.79 0.30
C ALA A 6 -5.53 14.09 -0.99
N VAL A 7 -6.42 13.12 -0.86
CA VAL A 7 -6.98 12.36 -1.99
C VAL A 7 -8.49 12.56 -1.98
N ALA A 8 -9.02 13.20 -3.02
CA ALA A 8 -10.46 13.40 -3.20
C ALA A 8 -10.96 12.54 -4.36
N VAL A 9 -11.99 11.74 -4.10
CA VAL A 9 -12.57 10.81 -5.08
C VAL A 9 -14.05 11.18 -5.27
N PRO A 10 -14.54 11.33 -6.53
CA PRO A 10 -15.95 11.58 -6.79
C PRO A 10 -16.79 10.36 -6.43
N VAL A 11 -17.96 10.57 -5.83
CA VAL A 11 -18.91 9.51 -5.54
C VAL A 11 -19.77 9.26 -6.77
N GLN A 12 -19.68 8.05 -7.34
CA GLN A 12 -20.58 7.63 -8.42
C GLN A 12 -22.00 7.44 -7.83
N ASP A 13 -23.02 8.00 -8.50
CA ASP A 13 -24.46 7.95 -8.14
C ASP A 13 -25.01 9.10 -7.26
N SER A 14 -24.53 10.33 -7.49
CA SER A 14 -24.93 11.53 -6.74
C SER A 14 -26.04 12.39 -7.41
N GLY A 15 -26.65 11.91 -8.50
CA GLY A 15 -27.69 12.67 -9.23
C GLY A 15 -27.16 13.97 -9.86
N ASN A 16 -27.66 15.13 -9.42
CA ASN A 16 -27.35 16.48 -9.96
C ASN A 16 -26.33 17.29 -9.12
N ILE A 17 -25.72 16.69 -8.09
CA ILE A 17 -24.73 17.37 -7.25
C ILE A 17 -23.38 16.65 -7.33
N ASP A 18 -22.31 17.42 -7.48
CA ASP A 18 -20.95 16.89 -7.45
C ASP A 18 -20.54 16.61 -6.00
N LEU A 19 -20.59 15.34 -5.61
CA LEU A 19 -20.21 14.87 -4.27
C LEU A 19 -18.83 14.21 -4.33
N PHE A 20 -17.95 14.62 -3.42
CA PHE A 20 -16.60 14.07 -3.29
C PHE A 20 -16.36 13.58 -1.86
N VAL A 21 -15.67 12.44 -1.74
CA VAL A 21 -15.12 11.96 -0.47
C VAL A 21 -13.63 12.26 -0.48
N ALA A 22 -13.14 12.94 0.56
CA ALA A 22 -11.74 13.29 0.71
C ALA A 22 -11.10 12.56 1.89
N PHE A 23 -9.90 12.01 1.66
CA PHE A 23 -9.03 11.40 2.66
C PHE A 23 -7.80 12.28 2.85
N PHE A 24 -7.49 12.59 4.11
CA PHE A 24 -6.36 13.42 4.48
C PHE A 24 -5.32 12.58 5.21
N PHE A 25 -4.07 12.66 4.76
CA PHE A 25 -2.93 11.93 5.30
C PHE A 25 -1.87 12.93 5.75
N GLU A 26 -1.50 12.83 7.01
CA GLU A 26 -0.48 13.65 7.63
C GLU A 26 0.63 12.74 8.15
N ALA A 27 1.86 12.99 7.70
CA ALA A 27 3.03 12.25 8.14
C ALA A 27 4.07 13.19 8.73
N TYR A 28 4.43 12.93 9.99
CA TYR A 28 5.50 13.63 10.70
C TYR A 28 6.77 12.79 10.63
N TYR A 29 7.81 13.30 9.96
CA TYR A 29 9.13 12.70 9.99
C TYR A 29 10.08 13.60 10.77
N LEU A 30 10.87 12.96 11.63
CA LEU A 30 11.89 13.61 12.42
C LEU A 30 12.96 14.14 11.47
N LEU A 31 13.23 15.45 11.51
CA LEU A 31 14.39 15.99 10.83
C LEU A 31 15.64 15.61 11.64
N PRO A 32 16.72 15.12 11.00
CA PRO A 32 17.98 14.98 11.68
C PRO A 32 18.43 16.37 12.16
N TYR A 33 18.76 16.47 13.43
CA TYR A 33 19.21 17.72 14.06
C TYR A 33 20.68 18.04 13.74
N ASN A 34 21.37 17.17 12.98
CA ASN A 34 22.81 17.23 12.75
C ASN A 34 23.18 17.05 11.28
N GLU A 35 24.03 17.94 10.77
CA GLU A 35 24.49 17.99 9.37
C GLU A 35 25.42 16.82 9.01
N THR A 36 26.04 16.17 9.99
CA THR A 36 26.86 14.95 9.79
C THR A 36 26.03 13.71 9.47
N SER A 37 24.70 13.75 9.60
CA SER A 37 23.79 12.66 9.20
C SER A 37 23.58 12.54 7.68
N PHE A 38 24.13 13.47 6.89
CA PHE A 38 24.04 13.45 5.42
C PHE A 38 25.14 12.60 4.74
N GLU A 39 26.00 11.91 5.51
CA GLU A 39 26.91 10.92 4.94
C GLU A 39 26.11 9.72 4.40
N PHE A 40 26.32 9.40 3.12
CA PHE A 40 25.59 8.33 2.46
C PHE A 40 26.15 6.96 2.87
N PRO A 41 25.30 6.00 3.27
CA PRO A 41 23.84 6.09 3.38
C PRO A 41 23.39 6.66 4.73
N PRO A 42 22.42 7.60 4.76
CA PRO A 42 21.90 8.14 6.01
C PRO A 42 21.16 7.05 6.79
N SER A 43 21.51 6.86 8.06
CA SER A 43 20.77 6.01 8.99
C SER A 43 19.51 6.75 9.46
N VAL A 44 18.49 6.75 8.61
CA VAL A 44 17.18 7.34 8.91
C VAL A 44 16.37 6.30 9.67
N ASP A 45 16.07 6.56 10.95
CA ASP A 45 15.08 5.79 11.69
C ASP A 45 13.68 6.09 11.12
N ARG A 46 13.22 5.24 10.20
CA ARG A 46 11.94 5.43 9.51
C ARG A 46 10.81 4.97 10.43
N SER A 47 10.31 5.87 11.27
CA SER A 47 9.13 5.62 12.11
C SER A 47 7.87 5.26 11.29
N PHE A 48 7.82 5.66 10.02
CA PHE A 48 6.73 5.32 9.09
C PHE A 48 7.30 4.49 7.92
N GLY A 49 7.19 3.16 8.05
CA GLY A 49 7.67 2.18 7.08
C GLY A 49 6.55 1.42 6.39
N ARG A 50 6.92 0.55 5.44
CA ARG A 50 5.97 -0.32 4.72
C ARG A 50 5.15 -1.19 5.69
N ARG A 51 5.77 -1.61 6.79
CA ARG A 51 5.10 -2.33 7.87
C ARG A 51 3.91 -1.55 8.43
N SER A 52 4.11 -0.29 8.83
CA SER A 52 3.06 0.59 9.35
C SER A 52 1.92 0.76 8.36
N ILE A 53 2.23 0.85 7.06
CA ILE A 53 1.23 0.93 5.99
C ILE A 53 0.40 -0.35 5.91
N TYR A 54 1.05 -1.51 5.88
CA TYR A 54 0.35 -2.80 5.82
C TYR A 54 -0.51 -3.02 7.06
N GLU A 55 0.00 -2.75 8.26
CA GLU A 55 -0.77 -2.82 9.51
C GLU A 55 -1.99 -1.89 9.49
N SER A 56 -1.83 -0.67 8.96
CA SER A 56 -2.94 0.28 8.83
C SER A 56 -4.01 -0.20 7.85
N ILE A 57 -3.61 -0.72 6.69
CA ILE A 57 -4.54 -1.28 5.69
C ILE A 57 -5.27 -2.50 6.27
N GLN A 58 -4.55 -3.40 6.94
CA GLN A 58 -5.11 -4.58 7.57
C GLN A 58 -6.16 -4.21 8.61
N ALA A 59 -5.80 -3.36 9.57
CA ALA A 59 -6.71 -2.90 10.61
C ALA A 59 -7.97 -2.25 10.01
N LYS A 60 -7.82 -1.49 8.92
CA LYS A 60 -8.96 -0.87 8.23
C LYS A 60 -9.87 -1.90 7.58
N LEU A 61 -9.30 -2.90 6.90
CA LEU A 61 -10.06 -3.96 6.24
C LEU A 61 -10.78 -4.87 7.27
N GLU A 62 -10.10 -5.20 8.37
CA GLU A 62 -10.67 -5.95 9.48
C GLU A 62 -11.83 -5.19 10.14
N SER A 63 -11.71 -3.87 10.30
CA SER A 63 -12.82 -3.04 10.81
C SER A 63 -14.07 -3.08 9.92
N ARG A 64 -13.92 -3.47 8.65
CA ARG A 64 -15.01 -3.65 7.68
C ARG A 64 -15.44 -5.12 7.52
N GLY A 65 -14.87 -6.04 8.32
CA GLY A 65 -15.22 -7.46 8.28
C GLY A 65 -14.49 -8.30 7.23
N TYR A 66 -13.42 -7.77 6.62
CA TYR A 66 -12.60 -8.50 5.67
C TYR A 66 -11.36 -9.12 6.34
N PRO A 67 -10.83 -10.24 5.80
CA PRO A 67 -9.59 -10.82 6.31
C PRO A 67 -8.39 -9.95 5.90
N GLY A 68 -8.08 -8.93 6.71
CA GLY A 68 -7.17 -7.84 6.37
C GLY A 68 -5.82 -8.33 5.86
N LYS A 69 -5.18 -9.27 6.57
CA LYS A 69 -3.90 -9.85 6.15
C LYS A 69 -3.97 -10.52 4.78
N ASN A 70 -4.93 -11.40 4.55
CA ASN A 70 -5.10 -12.07 3.26
C ASN A 70 -5.42 -11.10 2.13
N CYS A 71 -6.17 -10.03 2.40
CA CYS A 71 -6.42 -8.99 1.41
C CYS A 71 -5.15 -8.24 0.98
N VAL A 72 -4.27 -7.92 1.93
CA VAL A 72 -2.97 -7.29 1.60
C VAL A 72 -2.09 -8.27 0.81
N LEU A 73 -2.03 -9.55 1.20
CA LEU A 73 -1.28 -10.58 0.47
C LEU A 73 -1.82 -10.76 -0.96
N LYS A 74 -3.15 -10.80 -1.13
CA LYS A 74 -3.80 -10.88 -2.45
C LYS A 74 -3.42 -9.67 -3.32
N ALA A 75 -3.52 -8.46 -2.77
CA ALA A 75 -3.16 -7.24 -3.51
C ALA A 75 -1.70 -7.23 -3.97
N ILE A 76 -0.77 -7.69 -3.14
CA ILE A 76 0.65 -7.83 -3.51
C ILE A 76 0.83 -8.85 -4.63
N CYS A 77 0.21 -10.04 -4.49
CA CYS A 77 0.27 -11.07 -5.52
C CYS A 77 -0.30 -10.56 -6.84
N GLU A 78 -1.45 -9.90 -6.81
CA GLU A 78 -2.10 -9.33 -7.99
C GLU A 78 -1.24 -8.24 -8.63
N ALA A 79 -0.69 -7.30 -7.85
CA ALA A 79 0.23 -6.26 -8.33
C ALA A 79 1.55 -6.81 -8.90
N ALA A 80 1.99 -7.97 -8.42
CA ALA A 80 3.15 -8.66 -8.96
C ALA A 80 2.79 -9.37 -10.27
N SER A 81 1.65 -10.07 -10.32
CA SER A 81 1.19 -10.82 -11.50
C SER A 81 0.86 -9.94 -12.71
N TYR A 82 0.28 -8.76 -12.45
CA TYR A 82 0.03 -7.73 -13.43
C TYR A 82 1.00 -6.60 -13.14
N THR A 83 2.01 -6.42 -13.98
CA THR A 83 2.89 -5.27 -13.82
C THR A 83 2.03 -4.01 -13.81
N THR A 84 2.05 -3.30 -12.69
CA THR A 84 1.42 -1.97 -12.55
C THR A 84 1.98 -0.96 -13.56
N LEU A 85 2.97 -1.35 -14.37
CA LEU A 85 3.36 -0.69 -15.63
C LEU A 85 2.17 -0.33 -16.53
N HIS A 86 1.06 -1.08 -16.48
CA HIS A 86 -0.13 -0.76 -17.29
C HIS A 86 -0.98 0.37 -16.67
N ALA A 87 -0.78 0.70 -15.40
CA ALA A 87 -1.39 1.85 -14.75
C ALA A 87 -0.55 3.09 -15.06
N ASN A 88 -0.86 3.75 -16.17
CA ASN A 88 -0.20 5.00 -16.55
C ASN A 88 -0.49 6.10 -15.51
N GLY A 89 0.55 6.55 -14.78
CA GLY A 89 0.51 7.74 -13.93
C GLY A 89 0.94 7.53 -12.48
N ILE A 90 0.95 8.62 -11.70
CA ILE A 90 1.48 8.68 -10.32
C ILE A 90 0.82 7.65 -9.38
N VAL A 91 -0.47 7.36 -9.58
CA VAL A 91 -1.19 6.36 -8.77
C VAL A 91 -0.64 4.95 -9.04
N GLY A 92 -0.33 4.62 -10.29
CA GLY A 92 0.28 3.34 -10.65
C GLY A 92 1.68 3.18 -10.04
N ASP A 93 2.49 4.25 -10.12
CA ASP A 93 3.82 4.28 -9.50
C ASP A 93 3.76 4.15 -7.98
N LEU A 94 2.80 4.83 -7.34
CA LEU A 94 2.59 4.73 -5.89
C LEU A 94 2.15 3.31 -5.50
N MET A 95 1.22 2.70 -6.24
CA MET A 95 0.81 1.32 -5.98
C MET A 95 1.96 0.35 -6.17
N HIS A 96 2.79 0.54 -7.19
CA HIS A 96 4.00 -0.26 -7.40
C HIS A 96 4.95 -0.13 -6.20
N LEU A 97 5.19 1.09 -5.72
CA LEU A 97 6.04 1.35 -4.56
C LEU A 97 5.50 0.63 -3.31
N LEU A 98 4.20 0.73 -3.05
CA LEU A 98 3.57 0.18 -1.85
C LEU A 98 3.47 -1.35 -1.86
N PHE A 99 3.18 -1.97 -3.00
CA PHE A 99 2.88 -3.40 -3.10
C PHE A 99 4.01 -4.26 -3.70
N THR A 100 5.21 -3.70 -3.84
CA THR A 100 6.43 -4.45 -4.25
C THR A 100 7.39 -4.61 -3.05
N PRO A 101 7.15 -5.55 -2.12
CA PRO A 101 7.90 -5.67 -0.87
C PRO A 101 9.40 -5.96 -1.07
N SER A 102 9.81 -6.57 -2.19
CA SER A 102 11.21 -6.81 -2.55
C SER A 102 12.06 -5.53 -2.69
N ALA A 103 11.43 -4.38 -2.92
CA ALA A 103 12.09 -3.07 -3.02
C ALA A 103 12.51 -2.47 -1.67
N SER A 104 12.14 -3.08 -0.53
CA SER A 104 12.58 -2.65 0.81
C SER A 104 13.91 -3.31 1.21
N GLU A 105 14.76 -2.59 1.95
CA GLU A 105 15.98 -3.14 2.55
C GLU A 105 15.71 -4.03 3.78
N GLU A 106 14.45 -4.13 4.22
CA GLU A 106 13.98 -4.98 5.33
C GLU A 106 13.98 -6.48 4.99
N ARG A 107 14.94 -6.94 4.18
CA ARG A 107 14.95 -8.28 3.61
C ARG A 107 15.08 -9.41 4.65
N ASN A 108 15.60 -9.08 5.82
CA ASN A 108 15.87 -10.03 6.90
C ASN A 108 14.81 -10.03 8.01
N ASP A 109 13.79 -9.18 7.95
CA ASP A 109 12.70 -9.23 8.93
C ASP A 109 11.72 -10.37 8.57
N SER A 110 11.55 -11.30 9.52
CA SER A 110 10.60 -12.41 9.45
C SER A 110 9.16 -11.95 9.16
N TYR A 111 8.80 -10.73 9.55
CA TYR A 111 7.47 -10.16 9.29
C TYR A 111 7.16 -10.10 7.78
N PHE A 112 8.16 -9.81 6.95
CA PHE A 112 7.97 -9.65 5.50
C PHE A 112 8.00 -10.96 4.72
N PHE A 113 8.22 -12.11 5.37
CA PHE A 113 8.35 -13.41 4.71
C PHE A 113 7.11 -13.75 3.87
N GLU A 114 5.93 -13.71 4.47
CA GLU A 114 4.66 -14.06 3.79
C GLU A 114 4.33 -13.07 2.66
N TYR A 115 4.64 -11.79 2.84
CA TYR A 115 4.43 -10.77 1.81
C TYR A 115 5.33 -10.96 0.59
N ARG A 116 6.58 -11.39 0.81
CA ARG A 116 7.51 -11.72 -0.28
C ARG A 116 7.10 -13.00 -0.98
N GLU A 117 6.61 -14.00 -0.24
CA GLU A 117 6.06 -15.21 -0.84
C GLU A 117 4.89 -14.87 -1.78
N ALA A 118 4.00 -13.96 -1.37
CA ALA A 118 2.91 -13.48 -2.22
C ALA A 118 3.40 -12.78 -3.49
N GLU A 119 4.43 -11.93 -3.38
CA GLU A 119 5.05 -11.25 -4.53
C GLU A 119 5.66 -12.25 -5.52
N VAL A 120 6.44 -13.23 -5.02
CA VAL A 120 7.05 -14.28 -5.85
C VAL A 120 5.99 -15.15 -6.52
N THR A 121 4.92 -15.49 -5.79
CA THR A 121 3.79 -16.26 -6.34
C THR A 121 3.15 -15.51 -7.50
N GLY A 122 2.94 -14.20 -7.36
CA GLY A 122 2.40 -13.36 -8.43
C GLY A 122 3.32 -13.32 -9.66
N TRP A 123 4.62 -13.16 -9.47
CA TRP A 123 5.60 -13.14 -10.56
C TRP A 123 5.76 -14.47 -11.30
N GLU A 124 5.90 -15.57 -10.56
CA GLU A 124 6.24 -16.87 -11.15
C GLU A 124 5.02 -17.65 -11.63
N GLN A 125 3.94 -17.65 -10.84
CA GLN A 125 2.79 -18.51 -11.07
C GLN A 125 1.63 -17.76 -11.71
N GLN A 126 1.59 -16.43 -11.57
CA GLN A 126 0.47 -15.58 -11.98
C GLN A 126 -0.90 -16.09 -11.46
N ASN A 127 -0.87 -16.86 -10.36
CA ASN A 127 -2.04 -17.46 -9.74
C ASN A 127 -2.10 -17.06 -8.26
N CYS A 128 -3.02 -16.16 -7.94
CA CYS A 128 -3.23 -15.63 -6.59
C CYS A 128 -4.37 -16.34 -5.82
N GLU A 129 -4.83 -17.51 -6.29
CA GLU A 129 -5.92 -18.29 -5.66
C GLU A 129 -5.64 -18.66 -4.21
N LYS A 130 -4.35 -18.78 -3.81
CA LYS A 130 -3.93 -18.99 -2.42
C LYS A 130 -4.53 -17.96 -1.46
N TYR A 131 -4.82 -16.74 -1.94
CA TYR A 131 -5.32 -15.62 -1.15
C TYR A 131 -6.79 -15.27 -1.42
N ASN A 132 -7.57 -16.19 -2.02
CA ASN A 132 -8.96 -15.94 -2.42
C ASN A 132 -9.95 -15.69 -1.29
N ASP A 133 -9.57 -15.92 -0.04
CA ASP A 133 -10.38 -15.55 1.12
C ASP A 133 -10.74 -14.05 1.12
N CYS A 134 -9.90 -13.21 0.50
CA CYS A 134 -10.26 -11.84 0.23
C CYS A 134 -10.95 -11.71 -1.13
N GLN A 135 -12.24 -11.36 -1.11
CA GLN A 135 -13.02 -11.08 -2.32
C GLN A 135 -12.89 -9.62 -2.78
N LEU A 136 -12.16 -8.79 -2.05
CA LEU A 136 -11.92 -7.40 -2.43
C LEU A 136 -10.81 -7.30 -3.47
N ASN A 137 -11.04 -6.45 -4.46
CA ASN A 137 -9.96 -5.90 -5.26
C ASN A 137 -9.53 -4.58 -4.61
N LEU A 138 -8.32 -4.54 -4.06
CA LEU A 138 -7.79 -3.38 -3.35
C LEU A 138 -7.47 -2.21 -4.28
N PHE A 139 -7.33 -2.48 -5.58
CA PHE A 139 -7.11 -1.47 -6.62
C PHE A 139 -8.42 -0.83 -7.11
N ASP A 140 -9.58 -1.40 -6.75
CA ASP A 140 -10.88 -0.80 -7.03
C ASP A 140 -11.31 0.08 -5.84
N PHE A 141 -11.16 1.39 -6.02
CA PHE A 141 -11.47 2.40 -5.01
C PHE A 141 -12.96 2.45 -4.64
N SER A 142 -13.87 1.95 -5.47
CA SER A 142 -15.31 1.94 -5.16
C SER A 142 -15.64 1.12 -3.90
N ASN A 143 -14.81 0.11 -3.60
CA ASN A 143 -14.92 -0.73 -2.41
C ASN A 143 -14.63 0.03 -1.10
N PHE A 144 -13.94 1.16 -1.16
CA PHE A 144 -13.63 1.99 0.01
C PHE A 144 -14.68 3.06 0.32
N ILE A 145 -15.56 3.36 -0.64
CA ILE A 145 -16.55 4.45 -0.55
C ILE A 145 -17.93 3.93 -0.10
N LYS A 146 -18.21 2.63 -0.31
CA LYS A 146 -19.36 1.95 0.31
C LYS A 146 -19.15 1.65 1.80
#